data_AF-A0A3P6TLL7-F1
#
_entry.id   AF-A0A3P6TLL7-F1
#
_cell.length_a   1.000
_cell.length_b   1.000
_cell.length_c   1.000
_cell.angle_alpha   90.00
_cell.angle_beta   90.00
_cell.angle_gamma   90.00
#
_symmetry.space_group_name_H-M   'P 1'
#
loop_
_entity.id
_entity.type
_entity.pdbx_description
1 polymer ?
#
loop_
_entity_poly.entity_id
_entity_poly.type
_entity_poly.pdbx_seq_one_letter_code
_entity_poly.pdbx_strand_id
1 'polypeptide(L)'
;MFEKYPDLRVYFKGQRLLLAVRILINTYDDPETFRAYARETVNRHIRFKMDRTLWPAFFTVFVNSLKEHTAIDGETEKTFLQIGREFSDECLKHTIALNLPN
;
A
#
# COMPACT_ATOMS: atom_id res chain seq x y z
N MET A 1 -0.37 -15.42 -0.56
CA MET A 1 -1.08 -14.60 -1.58
C MET A 1 -0.70 -14.95 -3.02
N PHE A 2 0.53 -14.75 -3.51
CA PHE A 2 0.90 -15.15 -4.90
C PHE A 2 1.11 -16.66 -5.11
N GLU A 3 1.15 -17.46 -4.05
CA GLU A 3 0.96 -18.93 -4.14
C GLU A 3 -0.52 -19.30 -4.36
N LYS A 4 -1.45 -18.41 -3.96
CA LYS A 4 -2.89 -18.62 -4.08
C LYS A 4 -3.44 -18.11 -5.43
N TYR A 5 -2.80 -17.09 -6.04
CA TYR A 5 -3.23 -16.47 -7.31
C TYR A 5 -2.03 -16.08 -8.21
N PRO A 6 -1.49 -17.02 -9.01
CA PRO A 6 -0.28 -16.82 -9.82
C PRO A 6 -0.47 -15.90 -11.06
N ASP A 7 -1.71 -15.75 -11.51
CA ASP A 7 -2.20 -15.04 -12.70
C ASP A 7 -2.18 -13.50 -12.57
N LEU A 8 -2.12 -12.97 -11.35
CA LEU A 8 -1.99 -11.53 -11.09
C LEU A 8 -0.61 -10.96 -11.51
N ARG A 9 0.35 -11.80 -11.90
CA ARG A 9 1.71 -11.39 -12.33
C ARG A 9 1.75 -10.71 -13.70
N VAL A 10 0.75 -10.93 -14.56
CA VAL A 10 0.81 -10.54 -15.98
C VAL A 10 0.17 -9.16 -16.24
N TYR A 11 -0.70 -8.68 -15.34
CA TYR A 11 -1.54 -7.50 -15.57
C TYR A 11 -0.92 -6.16 -15.15
N PHE A 12 0.19 -6.16 -14.41
CA PHE A 12 0.85 -4.91 -14.03
C PHE A 12 2.21 -4.80 -14.73
N LYS A 13 2.30 -3.91 -15.71
CA LYS A 13 3.58 -3.25 -16.06
C LYS A 13 4.19 -2.49 -14.86
N GLY A 14 3.46 -2.41 -13.74
CA GLY A 14 3.86 -1.95 -12.40
C GLY A 14 4.49 -3.03 -11.51
N GLN A 15 5.57 -3.65 -11.97
CA GLN A 15 6.34 -4.61 -11.16
C GLN A 15 6.83 -4.01 -9.83
N ARG A 16 7.22 -2.73 -9.84
CA ARG A 16 7.64 -2.00 -8.63
C ARG A 16 6.49 -1.74 -7.65
N LEU A 17 5.29 -1.44 -8.16
CA LEU A 17 4.12 -1.20 -7.32
C LEU A 17 3.64 -2.51 -6.70
N LEU A 18 3.55 -3.58 -7.47
CA LEU A 18 3.22 -4.91 -6.93
C LEU A 18 4.26 -5.41 -5.95
N LEU A 19 5.55 -5.19 -6.23
CA LEU A 19 6.62 -5.47 -5.29
C LEU A 19 6.45 -4.67 -4.00
N ALA A 20 6.10 -3.38 -4.09
CA ALA A 20 5.86 -2.55 -2.92
C ALA A 20 4.71 -3.07 -2.06
N VAL A 21 3.58 -3.38 -2.68
CA VAL A 21 2.43 -3.99 -1.98
C VAL A 21 2.81 -5.35 -1.39
N ARG A 22 3.60 -6.15 -2.09
CA ARG A 22 4.06 -7.45 -1.58
C ARG A 22 4.98 -7.32 -0.39
N ILE A 23 5.92 -6.38 -0.40
CA ILE A 23 6.79 -6.07 0.73
C ILE A 23 5.91 -5.68 1.91
N LEU A 24 5.01 -4.72 1.71
CA LEU A 24 4.10 -4.20 2.73
C LEU A 24 3.30 -5.32 3.42
N ILE A 25 2.71 -6.24 2.66
CA ILE A 25 1.98 -7.40 3.20
C ILE A 25 2.92 -8.37 3.92
N ASN A 26 4.04 -8.73 3.32
CA ASN A 26 4.98 -9.69 3.92
C ASN A 26 5.65 -9.15 5.20
N THR A 27 5.71 -7.83 5.37
CA THR A 27 6.27 -7.19 6.57
C THR A 27 5.21 -6.87 7.61
N TYR A 28 3.93 -7.16 7.35
CA TYR A 28 2.84 -6.73 8.24
C TYR A 28 2.95 -7.33 9.65
N ASP A 29 3.42 -8.58 9.76
CA ASP A 29 3.67 -9.25 11.04
C ASP A 29 4.96 -8.77 11.75
N ASP A 30 5.72 -7.87 11.12
CA ASP A 30 6.89 -7.18 11.69
C ASP A 30 6.63 -5.66 11.71
N PRO A 31 6.01 -5.13 12.79
CA PRO A 31 5.57 -3.74 12.85
C PRO A 31 6.69 -2.71 12.67
N GLU A 32 7.93 -3.04 13.04
CA GLU A 32 9.06 -2.12 12.87
C GLU A 32 9.44 -2.00 11.39
N THR A 33 9.58 -3.13 10.69
CA THR A 33 9.89 -3.15 9.26
C THR A 33 8.74 -2.58 8.43
N PHE A 34 7.48 -2.89 8.77
CA PHE A 34 6.31 -2.32 8.11
C PHE A 34 6.32 -0.79 8.15
N ARG A 35 6.49 -0.22 9.35
CA ARG A 35 6.50 1.24 9.52
C ARG A 35 7.74 1.86 8.87
N ALA A 36 8.90 1.23 8.94
CA ALA A 36 10.10 1.69 8.24
C ALA A 36 9.88 1.75 6.73
N TYR A 37 9.21 0.76 6.15
CA TYR A 37 8.87 0.73 4.74
C TYR A 37 7.86 1.82 4.35
N ALA A 38 6.87 2.12 5.21
CA ALA A 38 5.94 3.23 5.02
C ALA A 38 6.67 4.59 4.96
N ARG A 39 7.58 4.84 5.91
CA ARG A 39 8.40 6.06 5.94
C ARG A 39 9.32 6.19 4.72
N GLU A 40 9.97 5.10 4.33
CA GLU A 40 10.80 5.08 3.13
C GLU A 40 9.97 5.31 1.85
N THR A 41 8.74 4.81 1.83
CA THR A 41 7.81 5.09 0.72
C THR A 41 7.50 6.58 0.66
N VAL A 42 7.18 7.24 1.77
CA VAL A 42 7.01 8.70 1.80
C VAL A 42 8.26 9.41 1.28
N ASN A 43 9.45 9.05 1.76
CA ASN A 43 10.73 9.67 1.34
C ASN A 43 10.93 9.64 -0.18
N ARG A 44 10.61 8.51 -0.82
CA ARG A 44 10.70 8.34 -2.28
C ARG A 44 9.68 9.17 -3.05
N HIS A 45 8.58 9.55 -2.40
CA HIS A 45 7.47 10.28 -3.01
C HIS A 45 7.45 11.78 -2.72
N ILE A 46 8.32 12.30 -1.84
CA ILE A 46 8.41 13.74 -1.49
C ILE A 46 8.49 14.62 -2.75
N ARG A 47 9.29 14.22 -3.73
CA ARG A 47 9.49 14.98 -4.99
C ARG A 47 8.22 15.17 -5.81
N PHE A 48 7.21 14.33 -5.61
CA PHE A 48 5.94 14.39 -6.34
C PHE A 48 4.92 15.31 -5.69
N LYS A 49 5.20 15.84 -4.48
CA LYS A 49 4.31 16.75 -3.73
C LYS A 49 2.87 16.21 -3.68
N MET A 50 2.74 14.93 -3.36
CA MET A 50 1.44 14.27 -3.32
C MET A 50 0.57 14.84 -2.20
N ASP A 51 -0.69 15.10 -2.51
CA ASP A 51 -1.70 15.43 -1.51
C ASP A 51 -1.83 14.28 -0.51
N ARG A 52 -1.87 14.63 0.78
CA ARG A 52 -1.88 13.65 1.87
C ARG A 52 -3.09 12.72 1.85
N THR A 53 -4.21 13.14 1.25
CA THR A 53 -5.42 12.32 1.06
C THR A 53 -5.20 11.14 0.11
N LEU A 54 -4.15 11.16 -0.71
CA LEU A 54 -3.85 10.10 -1.66
C LEU A 54 -3.34 8.82 -0.99
N TRP A 55 -2.72 8.91 0.20
CA TRP A 55 -2.26 7.74 0.95
C TRP A 55 -3.42 6.78 1.28
N PRO A 56 -4.50 7.20 1.96
CA PRO A 56 -5.65 6.33 2.22
C PRO A 56 -6.48 6.02 0.97
N ALA A 57 -6.52 6.92 -0.03
CA ALA A 57 -7.29 6.69 -1.26
C ALA A 57 -6.72 5.54 -2.10
N PHE A 58 -5.39 5.35 -2.10
CA PHE A 58 -4.71 4.33 -2.91
C PHE A 58 -5.28 2.92 -2.69
N PHE A 59 -5.49 2.51 -1.44
CA PHE A 59 -5.93 1.14 -1.13
C PHE A 59 -7.36 0.86 -1.57
N THR A 60 -8.23 1.89 -1.60
CA THR A 60 -9.58 1.75 -2.16
C THR A 60 -9.50 1.49 -3.66
N VAL A 61 -8.69 2.27 -4.39
CA VAL A 61 -8.47 2.07 -5.83
C VAL A 61 -7.83 0.71 -6.11
N PHE A 62 -6.85 0.31 -5.31
CA PHE A 62 -6.14 -0.96 -5.45
C PHE A 62 -7.07 -2.16 -5.25
N VAL A 63 -7.88 -2.18 -4.19
CA VAL A 63 -8.84 -3.27 -3.94
C VAL A 63 -9.91 -3.33 -5.04
N ASN A 64 -10.43 -2.18 -5.48
CA ASN A 64 -11.40 -2.15 -6.59
C ASN A 64 -10.80 -2.71 -7.88
N SER A 65 -9.57 -2.31 -8.22
CA SER A 65 -8.85 -2.86 -9.38
C SER A 65 -8.62 -4.38 -9.25
N LEU A 66 -8.28 -4.87 -8.05
CA LEU A 66 -8.15 -6.32 -7.86
C LEU A 66 -9.48 -7.04 -8.07
N LYS A 67 -10.61 -6.49 -7.62
CA LYS A 67 -11.95 -7.07 -7.84
C LYS A 67 -12.35 -7.15 -9.31
N GLU A 68 -11.83 -6.27 -10.16
CA GLU A 68 -12.04 -6.33 -11.62
C GLU A 68 -11.29 -7.49 -12.27
N HIS A 69 -10.22 -8.00 -11.63
CA HIS A 69 -9.32 -9.00 -12.21
C HIS A 69 -9.33 -10.34 -11.48
N THR A 70 -9.83 -10.41 -10.25
CA THR A 70 -9.90 -11.64 -9.45
C THR A 70 -11.02 -11.61 -8.42
N ALA A 71 -11.46 -12.78 -7.98
CA ALA A 71 -12.42 -12.90 -6.89
C ALA A 71 -11.74 -12.61 -5.55
N ILE A 72 -12.17 -11.54 -4.89
CA ILE A 72 -11.78 -11.19 -3.52
C ILE A 72 -12.98 -11.38 -2.61
N ASP A 73 -12.85 -12.23 -1.60
CA ASP A 73 -13.87 -12.39 -0.56
C ASP A 73 -13.88 -11.17 0.39
N GLY A 74 -14.99 -11.02 1.12
CA GLY A 74 -15.18 -9.87 2.01
C GLY A 74 -14.19 -9.81 3.17
N GLU A 75 -13.57 -10.92 3.55
CA GLU A 75 -12.53 -10.95 4.59
C GLU A 75 -11.21 -10.41 4.06
N THR A 76 -10.78 -10.89 2.89
CA THR A 76 -9.58 -10.44 2.20
C THR A 76 -9.65 -8.95 1.88
N GLU A 77 -10.80 -8.45 1.41
CA GLU A 77 -11.03 -7.02 1.22
C GLU A 77 -10.83 -6.23 2.52
N LYS A 78 -11.46 -6.65 3.61
CA LYS A 78 -11.33 -5.97 4.91
C LYS A 78 -9.88 -5.94 5.38
N THR A 79 -9.15 -7.05 5.24
CA THR A 79 -7.74 -7.14 5.60
C THR A 79 -6.88 -6.17 4.79
N PHE A 80 -7.09 -6.08 3.47
CA PHE A 80 -6.39 -5.10 2.63
C PHE A 80 -6.66 -3.66 3.05
N LEU A 81 -7.92 -3.32 3.33
CA LEU A 81 -8.31 -1.99 3.77
C LEU A 81 -7.75 -1.65 5.16
N GLN A 82 -7.65 -2.62 6.06
CA GLN A 82 -7.01 -2.45 7.37
C GLN A 82 -5.51 -2.19 7.22
N ILE A 83 -4.80 -3.05 6.49
CA ILE A 83 -3.37 -2.87 6.18
C ILE A 83 -3.14 -1.49 5.55
N GLY A 84 -4.01 -1.09 4.62
CA GLY A 84 -3.93 0.19 3.94
C GLY A 84 -4.12 1.39 4.86
N ARG A 85 -5.05 1.29 5.81
CA ARG A 85 -5.27 2.31 6.85
C ARG A 85 -4.02 2.47 7.72
N GLU A 86 -3.50 1.37 8.28
CA GLU A 86 -2.34 1.41 9.17
C GLU A 86 -1.08 1.91 8.45
N PHE A 87 -0.90 1.55 7.18
CA PHE A 87 0.15 2.10 6.34
C PHE A 87 0.00 3.61 6.14
N SER A 88 -1.21 4.05 5.79
CA SER A 88 -1.51 5.46 5.54
C SER A 88 -1.30 6.31 6.78
N ASP A 89 -1.70 5.81 7.96
CA ASP A 89 -1.51 6.50 9.24
C ASP A 89 -0.03 6.76 9.52
N GLU A 90 0.85 5.78 9.28
CA GLU A 90 2.30 5.96 9.43
C GLU A 90 2.87 6.91 8.38
N CYS A 91 2.40 6.84 7.12
CA CYS A 91 2.81 7.78 6.07
C CYS A 91 2.44 9.23 6.42
N LEU A 92 1.22 9.46 6.93
CA LEU A 92 0.75 10.77 7.37
C LEU A 92 1.58 11.28 8.56
N LYS A 93 1.80 10.44 9.57
CA LYS A 93 2.63 10.76 10.73
C LYS A 93 4.04 11.18 10.31
N HIS A 94 4.66 10.46 9.39
CA HIS A 94 6.00 10.78 8.89
C HIS A 94 6.03 12.04 8.04
N THR A 95 5.01 12.26 7.20
CA THR A 95 4.87 13.49 6.40
C THR A 95 4.78 14.73 7.29
N ILE A 96 4.03 14.64 8.40
CA ILE A 96 3.92 15.71 9.41
C ILE A 96 5.27 15.90 10.13
N ALA A 97 5.93 14.82 10.52
CA ALA A 97 7.23 14.88 11.21
C ALA A 97 8.33 15.54 10.35
N LEU A 98 8.28 15.36 9.03
CA LEU A 98 9.18 16.00 8.08
C LEU A 98 8.79 17.46 7.75
N ASN A 99 7.71 17.98 8.32
CA ASN A 99 7.16 19.31 8.03
C ASN A 99 6.92 19.54 6.52
N LEU A 100 6.51 18.48 5.81
CA LEU A 100 6.20 18.58 4.39
C LEU A 100 4.85 19.28 4.21
N PRO A 101 4.64 20.05 3.13
CA PRO A 101 3.36 20.68 2.85
C PRO A 101 2.23 19.65 2.70
N ASN A 102 0.99 20.11 2.87
CA ASN A 102 -0.20 19.34 2.59
C ASN A 102 -0.45 19.31 1.07
#